data_AF-N6T922-F1
#
_entry.id   AF-N6T922-F1
#
_cell.length_a   1.000
_cell.length_b   1.000
_cell.length_c   1.000
_cell.angle_alpha   90.00
_cell.angle_beta   90.00
_cell.angle_gamma   90.00
#
_symmetry.space_group_name_H-M   'P 1'
#
loop_
_entity.id
_entity.type
_entity.pdbx_description
1 polymer ?
#
loop_
_entity_poly.entity_id
_entity_poly.type
_entity_poly.pdbx_seq_one_letter_code
_entity_poly.pdbx_strand_id
1 'polypeptide(L)' 'MQACLASYATETVMQLCHGKRSCDLAADVGSFGSPCKPQSRTYLKVVYTC' A
#
# COMPACT_ATOMS: atom_id res chain seq x y z
N MET A 1 15.21 -16.21 0.29
CA MET A 1 14.13 -15.52 -0.44
C MET A 1 13.75 -14.30 0.39
N GLN A 2 14.01 -13.07 -0.07
CA GLN A 2 13.77 -11.87 0.75
C GLN A 2 12.32 -11.41 0.55
N ALA A 3 11.53 -11.39 1.63
CA ALA A 3 10.17 -10.88 1.60
C ALA A 3 10.21 -9.34 1.53
N CYS A 4 9.74 -8.80 0.41
CA CYS A 4 9.62 -7.37 0.14
C CYS A 4 8.16 -6.99 0.42
N LEU A 5 7.86 -6.65 1.67
CA LEU A 5 6.51 -6.36 2.16
C LEU A 5 6.53 -5.11 3.06
N ALA A 6 5.54 -4.23 2.89
CA ALA A 6 5.28 -3.13 3.82
C ALA A 6 4.20 -3.54 4.82
N SER A 7 4.58 -3.77 6.08
CA SER A 7 3.65 -4.15 7.15
C SER A 7 2.61 -3.07 7.46
N TYR A 8 2.96 -1.79 7.27
CA TYR A 8 2.08 -0.64 7.49
C TYR A 8 1.11 -0.38 6.33
N ALA A 9 1.23 -1.07 5.19
CA ALA A 9 0.41 -0.78 4.01
C ALA A 9 -1.10 -0.92 4.28
N THR A 10 -1.49 -1.91 5.09
CA THR A 10 -2.90 -2.10 5.48
C THR A 10 -3.42 -0.91 6.28
N GLU A 11 -2.66 -0.43 7.26
CA GLU A 11 -3.06 0.71 8.08
C GLU A 11 -3.16 1.99 7.24
N THR A 12 -2.20 2.23 6.34
CA THR A 12 -2.23 3.37 5.41
C THR A 12 -3.49 3.35 4.54
N VAL A 13 -3.82 2.21 3.93
CA VAL A 13 -5.03 2.09 3.10
C VAL A 13 -6.30 2.28 3.94
N MET A 14 -6.35 1.72 5.15
CA MET A 14 -7.49 1.90 6.05
C MET A 14 -7.67 3.38 6.43
N GLN A 15 -6.61 4.09 6.79
CA GLN A 15 -6.70 5.51 7.15
C GLN A 15 -7.17 6.39 5.98
N LEU A 16 -6.75 6.04 4.75
CA LEU A 16 -7.12 6.82 3.56
C LEU A 16 -8.53 6.52 3.04
N CYS A 17 -8.95 5.25 3.08
CA CYS A 17 -10.14 4.80 2.36
C CYS A 17 -11.30 4.33 3.24
N HIS A 18 -11.05 3.92 4.48
CA HIS A 18 -12.11 3.36 5.30
C HIS A 18 -13.22 4.38 5.56
N GLY A 19 -14.48 3.95 5.43
CA GLY A 19 -15.66 4.81 5.59
C GLY A 19 -15.98 5.71 4.39
N LYS A 20 -15.21 5.64 3.29
CA LYS A 20 -15.51 6.36 2.04
C LYS A 20 -16.18 5.44 1.02
N ARG A 21 -17.16 5.98 0.28
CA ARG A 21 -17.83 5.25 -0.82
C ARG A 21 -16.94 5.09 -2.07
N SER A 22 -15.96 5.96 -2.23
CA SER A 22 -14.95 5.93 -3.29
C SER A 22 -13.63 6.43 -2.72
N CYS A 23 -12.52 5.81 -3.11
CA CYS A 23 -11.18 6.18 -2.67
C CYS A 23 -10.20 6.05 -3.83
N ASP A 24 -9.47 7.13 -4.12
CA ASP A 24 -8.37 7.15 -5.07
C ASP A 24 -7.06 7.26 -4.31
N LEU A 25 -6.14 6.33 -4.55
CA LEU A 25 -4.84 6.27 -3.88
C LEU A 25 -3.74 5.84 -4.87
N ALA A 26 -2.57 6.43 -4.74
CA ALA A 26 -1.42 6.11 -5.58
C ALA A 26 -0.49 5.11 -4.88
N ALA A 27 -0.06 4.07 -5.62
CA ALA A 27 0.84 3.04 -5.12
C ALA A 27 2.31 3.44 -5.32
N ASP A 28 2.71 4.54 -4.72
CA ASP A 28 4.04 5.15 -4.89
C ASP A 28 4.81 5.31 -3.57
N VAL A 29 6.08 5.73 -3.69
CA VAL A 29 7.02 5.89 -2.57
C VAL A 29 6.60 7.02 -1.62
N GLY A 30 5.86 8.03 -2.09
CA GLY A 30 5.30 9.08 -1.24
C GLY A 30 4.18 8.54 -0.33
N SER A 31 3.37 7.62 -0.83
CA SER A 31 2.27 7.02 -0.08
C SER A 31 2.71 5.84 0.82
N PHE A 32 3.60 4.98 0.31
CA PHE A 32 3.99 3.72 0.96
C PHE A 32 5.49 3.60 1.27
N GLY A 33 6.30 4.61 1.04
CA GLY A 33 7.75 4.52 1.23
C GLY A 33 8.43 3.52 0.28
N SER A 34 9.68 3.17 0.59
CA SER A 34 10.45 2.16 -0.14
C SER A 34 10.81 1.00 0.80
N PRO A 35 9.88 0.04 1.05
CA PRO A 35 10.13 -1.10 1.93
C PRO A 35 11.19 -2.07 1.37
N CYS A 36 11.59 -1.88 0.12
CA CYS A 36 12.43 -2.81 -0.62
C CYS A 36 13.63 -2.10 -1.24
N LYS A 37 14.58 -2.90 -1.76
CA LYS A 37 15.74 -2.36 -2.46
C LYS A 37 15.29 -1.53 -3.68
N PRO A 38 15.96 -0.42 -4.02
CA PRO A 38 15.54 0.52 -5.06
C PRO A 38 15.36 -0.06 -6.48
N GLN A 39 15.84 -1.27 -6.74
CA GLN A 39 15.67 -1.97 -8.02
C GLN A 39 14.49 -2.95 -8.04
N SER A 40 13.74 -3.05 -6.94
CA SER A 40 12.59 -3.95 -6.83
C SER A 40 11.35 -3.27 -7.42
N ARG A 41 10.63 -3.96 -8.31
CA ARG A 41 9.30 -3.50 -8.72
C ARG A 41 8.29 -3.85 -7.65
N THR A 42 7.70 -2.83 -7.04
CA THR A 42 6.66 -2.98 -6.02
C THR A 42 5.28 -2.80 -6.64
N TYR A 43 4.28 -3.39 -6.00
CA TYR A 43 2.88 -3.23 -6.36
C TYR A 43 2.03 -3.29 -5.09
N LEU A 44 0.90 -2.60 -5.10
CA LEU A 44 -0.07 -2.64 -4.00
C LEU A 44 -1.16 -3.67 -4.33
N LYS A 45 -1.37 -4.62 -3.43
CA LYS A 45 -2.49 -5.56 -3.49
C LYS A 45 -3.48 -5.21 -2.38
N VAL A 46 -4.71 -4.91 -2.76
CA VAL A 46 -5.79 -4.56 -1.82
C VAL A 46 -6.86 -5.64 -1.85
N VAL A 47 -7.34 -6.02 -0.66
CA VAL A 47 -8.53 -6.84 -0.47
C VAL A 47 -9.42 -6.07 0.49
N TYR A 48 -10.66 -5.81 0.09
CA TYR A 48 -11.59 -4.96 0.84
C TYR A 48 -13.00 -5.55 0.81
N THR A 49 -13.80 -5.22 1.82
CA THR A 49 -15.22 -5.54 1.93
C THR A 49 -16.00 -4.26 2.15
N CYS A 50 -17.09 -4.08 1.39
CA CYS A 50 -17.99 -2.94 1.56
C CYS A 50 -18.86 -3.08 2.81
#